data_AF-A0A0C2G1Q8-F1
#
_entry.id   AF-A0A0C2G1Q8-F1
#
_cell.length_a   1.000
_cell.length_b   1.000
_cell.length_c   1.000
_cell.angle_alpha   90.00
_cell.angle_beta   90.00
_cell.angle_gamma   90.00
#
_symmetry.space_group_name_H-M   'P 1'
#
loop_
_entity.id
_entity.type
_entity.pdbx_description
1 polymer ?
#
loop_
_entity_poly.entity_id
_entity_poly.type
_entity_poly.pdbx_seq_one_letter_code
_entity_poly.pdbx_strand_id
1 'polypeptide(L)'
;MEDGCDESDDVTVEVDDDDRRFVSSKNGGDLERGEHHPDRQLVRFYAPQLDQHTESLSLAVEEFLGTVENSLPPREFVQKGKLIILAAHKLIYIGDTVSQCVSDQAASNSLRQCADRLCELLKECVKATKLASEEVGYQEL
;
A
#
# COMPACT_ATOMS: atom_id res chain seq x y z
N MET A 1 -30.28 18.56 -29.57
CA MET A 1 -30.78 17.18 -29.71
C MET A 1 -29.54 16.34 -29.97
N GLU A 2 -28.77 16.14 -28.90
CA GLU A 2 -28.63 14.91 -28.07
C GLU A 2 -27.28 14.27 -28.48
N ASP A 3 -26.23 14.43 -27.68
CA ASP A 3 -25.83 13.62 -26.50
C ASP A 3 -25.27 12.24 -26.89
N GLY A 4 -24.14 11.88 -26.27
CA GLY A 4 -23.46 10.59 -26.44
C GLY A 4 -21.98 10.71 -26.07
N CYS A 5 -21.68 11.01 -24.79
CA CYS A 5 -21.24 10.00 -23.82
C CYS A 5 -19.84 9.47 -24.15
N ASP A 6 -18.82 10.24 -23.74
CA ASP A 6 -17.46 9.71 -23.55
C ASP A 6 -17.56 8.66 -22.43
N GLU A 7 -17.36 7.42 -22.85
CA GLU A 7 -17.45 6.22 -22.02
C GLU A 7 -16.44 6.38 -20.88
N SER A 8 -16.96 6.71 -19.70
CA SER A 8 -16.17 6.66 -18.48
C SER A 8 -15.79 5.21 -18.27
N ASP A 9 -14.55 4.87 -18.60
CA ASP A 9 -13.88 3.67 -18.09
C ASP A 9 -13.80 3.81 -16.56
N ASP A 10 -14.92 3.47 -15.90
CA ASP A 10 -14.96 3.20 -14.47
C ASP A 10 -14.05 1.99 -14.25
N VAL A 11 -12.78 2.27 -13.98
CA VAL A 11 -11.85 1.27 -13.49
C VAL A 11 -12.35 0.89 -12.12
N THR A 12 -13.17 -0.16 -12.08
CA THR A 12 -13.54 -0.87 -10.87
C THR A 12 -12.26 -1.44 -10.28
N VAL A 13 -11.67 -0.69 -9.35
CA VAL A 13 -10.61 -1.21 -8.49
C VAL A 13 -11.27 -2.17 -7.52
N GLU A 14 -11.22 -3.46 -7.83
CA GLU A 14 -11.57 -4.51 -6.88
C GLU A 14 -10.56 -4.43 -5.73
N VAL A 15 -10.98 -3.75 -4.66
CA VAL A 15 -10.27 -3.75 -3.38
C VAL A 15 -10.53 -5.11 -2.74
N ASP A 16 -9.54 -5.99 -2.83
CA ASP A 16 -9.58 -7.33 -2.26
C ASP A 16 -9.87 -7.25 -0.74
N ASP A 17 -11.06 -7.71 -0.37
CA ASP A 17 -11.71 -7.56 0.95
C ASP A 17 -11.20 -8.58 1.99
N ASP A 18 -9.89 -8.82 2.07
CA ASP A 18 -9.28 -9.59 3.18
C ASP A 18 -8.95 -8.64 4.36
N ASP A 19 -9.99 -8.01 4.91
CA ASP A 19 -9.93 -7.26 6.16
C ASP A 19 -10.10 -8.21 7.35
N ARG A 20 -9.28 -9.28 7.42
CA ARG A 20 -9.19 -10.06 8.65
C ARG A 20 -8.51 -9.20 9.71
N ARG A 21 -9.32 -8.45 10.44
CA ARG A 21 -8.87 -7.74 11.63
C ARG A 21 -8.32 -8.75 12.62
N PHE A 22 -7.09 -8.57 13.08
CA PHE A 22 -6.54 -9.41 14.13
C PHE A 22 -7.37 -9.26 15.41
N VAL A 23 -8.06 -10.32 15.83
CA VAL A 23 -8.82 -10.35 17.10
C VAL A 23 -8.03 -11.18 18.10
N SER A 24 -7.48 -10.52 19.12
CA SER A 24 -6.80 -11.22 20.23
C SER A 24 -7.85 -11.91 21.11
N SER A 25 -7.81 -13.24 21.17
CA SER A 25 -8.72 -14.03 22.00
C SER A 25 -8.31 -13.91 23.48
N LYS A 26 -9.06 -13.15 24.27
CA LYS A 26 -8.93 -13.14 25.74
C LYS A 26 -9.79 -14.25 26.33
N ASN A 27 -9.22 -15.43 26.55
CA ASN A 27 -9.84 -16.43 27.43
C ASN A 27 -9.16 -16.39 28.81
N GLY A 28 -9.95 -16.08 29.84
CA GLY A 28 -9.52 -16.12 31.24
C GLY A 28 -9.53 -17.55 31.78
N GLY A 29 -8.48 -17.91 32.51
CA GLY A 29 -8.34 -19.19 33.22
C GLY A 29 -6.87 -19.54 33.45
N ASP A 30 -6.40 -19.20 34.65
CA ASP A 30 -5.26 -19.66 35.46
C ASP A 30 -4.06 -20.44 34.85
N LEU A 31 -2.88 -20.12 35.41
CA LEU A 31 -1.59 -20.84 35.45
C LEU A 31 -0.48 -20.51 34.40
N GLU A 32 0.47 -19.69 34.87
CA GLU A 32 1.92 -19.70 34.63
C GLU A 32 2.51 -20.36 33.36
N ARG A 33 2.70 -19.56 32.29
CA ARG A 33 3.98 -19.39 31.54
C ARG A 33 3.75 -18.62 30.23
N GLY A 34 4.41 -17.46 30.09
CA GLY A 34 4.77 -16.90 28.79
C GLY A 34 4.12 -15.56 28.44
N GLU A 35 4.69 -14.46 28.91
CA GLU A 35 4.47 -13.08 28.41
C GLU A 35 4.99 -12.87 26.95
N HIS A 36 4.91 -13.91 26.10
CA HIS A 36 5.49 -13.93 24.74
C HIS A 36 4.48 -14.41 23.68
N HIS A 37 3.17 -14.30 24.00
CA HIS A 37 2.07 -14.85 23.21
C HIS A 37 1.37 -13.83 22.28
N PRO A 38 1.06 -12.59 22.68
CA PRO A 38 0.29 -11.66 21.83
C PRO A 38 1.12 -11.10 20.67
N ASP A 39 2.32 -10.57 20.93
CA ASP A 39 3.22 -10.05 19.88
C ASP A 39 3.63 -11.15 18.90
N ARG A 40 3.85 -12.37 19.39
CA ARG A 40 4.17 -13.53 18.53
C ARG A 40 3.00 -13.92 17.62
N GLN A 41 1.76 -13.85 18.13
CA GLN A 41 0.57 -14.08 17.32
C GLN A 41 0.34 -12.97 16.29
N LEU A 42 0.55 -11.71 16.69
CA LEU A 42 0.48 -10.55 15.82
C LEU A 42 1.47 -10.66 14.66
N VAL A 43 2.75 -10.95 14.95
CA VAL A 43 3.79 -11.16 13.94
C VAL A 43 3.45 -12.36 13.05
N ARG A 44 3.03 -13.49 13.62
CA ARG A 44 2.65 -14.68 12.83
C ARG A 44 1.49 -14.41 11.87
N PHE A 45 0.58 -13.51 12.25
CA PHE A 45 -0.57 -13.14 11.44
C PHE A 45 -0.18 -12.16 10.31
N TYR A 46 0.57 -11.11 10.63
CA TYR A 46 0.88 -10.04 9.68
C TYR A 46 2.16 -10.24 8.85
N ALA A 47 3.15 -11.02 9.31
CA ALA A 47 4.38 -11.26 8.55
C ALA A 47 4.14 -11.80 7.12
N PRO A 48 3.36 -12.89 6.89
CA PRO A 48 3.14 -13.36 5.53
C PRO A 48 2.37 -12.35 4.66
N GLN A 49 1.49 -11.53 5.26
CA GLN A 49 0.78 -10.47 4.55
C GLN A 49 1.73 -9.34 4.16
N LEU A 50 2.64 -8.93 5.06
CA LEU A 50 3.67 -7.93 4.77
C LEU A 50 4.57 -8.40 3.63
N ASP A 51 4.99 -9.67 3.63
CA ASP A 51 5.82 -10.22 2.56
C ASP A 51 5.09 -10.18 1.21
N GLN A 52 3.85 -10.66 1.16
CA GLN A 52 3.02 -10.67 -0.05
C GLN A 52 2.76 -9.26 -0.59
N HIS A 53 2.41 -8.30 0.28
CA HIS A 53 2.13 -6.93 -0.16
C HIS A 53 3.41 -6.17 -0.53
N THR A 54 4.55 -6.52 0.07
CA THR A 54 5.86 -6.00 -0.35
C THR A 54 6.20 -6.46 -1.76
N GLU A 55 6.02 -7.75 -2.06
CA GLU A 55 6.20 -8.28 -3.42
C GLU A 55 5.25 -7.61 -4.43
N SER A 56 3.98 -7.46 -4.06
CA SER A 56 2.98 -6.78 -4.90
C SER A 56 3.36 -5.33 -5.20
N LEU A 57 3.86 -4.60 -4.19
CA LEU A 57 4.33 -3.23 -4.36
C LEU A 57 5.57 -3.18 -5.25
N SER A 58 6.53 -4.08 -5.06
CA SER A 58 7.73 -4.18 -5.90
C SER A 58 7.37 -4.40 -7.38
N LEU A 59 6.44 -5.33 -7.66
CA LEU A 59 5.96 -5.57 -9.03
C LEU A 59 5.30 -4.33 -9.63
N ALA A 60 4.44 -3.63 -8.88
CA ALA A 60 3.80 -2.41 -9.37
C ALA A 60 4.81 -1.30 -9.69
N VAL A 61 5.89 -1.19 -8.90
CA VAL A 61 7.00 -0.26 -9.15
C VAL A 61 7.78 -0.66 -10.41
N GLU A 62 8.10 -1.94 -10.59
CA GLU A 62 8.79 -2.44 -11.78
C GLU A 62 7.98 -2.18 -13.05
N GLU A 63 6.66 -2.45 -13.03
CA GLU A 63 5.77 -2.17 -14.16
C GLU A 63 5.72 -0.67 -14.48
N PHE A 64 5.63 0.19 -13.46
CA PHE A 64 5.67 1.64 -13.63
C PHE A 64 7.00 2.09 -14.26
N LEU A 65 8.13 1.62 -13.76
CA LEU A 65 9.44 1.95 -14.34
C LEU A 65 9.54 1.47 -15.78
N GLY A 66 8.98 0.29 -16.10
CA GLY A 66 8.87 -0.20 -17.47
C GLY A 66 8.10 0.76 -18.39
N THR A 67 7.04 1.42 -17.91
CA THR A 67 6.32 2.44 -18.71
C THR A 67 7.19 3.67 -19.00
N VAL A 68 8.06 4.06 -18.07
CA VAL A 68 8.98 5.19 -18.23
C VAL A 68 10.14 4.83 -19.17
N GLU A 69 10.75 3.66 -18.98
CA GLU A 69 11.87 3.18 -19.81
C GLU A 69 11.46 3.01 -21.28
N ASN A 70 10.25 2.54 -21.53
CA ASN A 70 9.71 2.37 -22.88
C ASN A 70 9.10 3.66 -23.46
N SER A 71 9.18 4.79 -22.76
CA SER A 71 8.60 6.07 -23.18
C SER A 71 7.11 5.96 -23.54
N LEU A 72 6.36 5.16 -22.77
CA LEU A 72 4.92 5.01 -22.96
C LEU A 72 4.19 6.33 -22.70
N PRO A 73 3.03 6.55 -23.32
CA PRO A 73 2.30 7.80 -23.17
C PRO A 73 1.88 8.04 -21.70
N PRO A 74 1.64 9.31 -21.30
CA PRO A 74 1.28 9.66 -19.93
C PRO A 74 0.17 8.84 -19.29
N ARG A 75 -0.82 8.44 -20.08
CA ARG A 75 -1.93 7.59 -19.61
C ARG A 75 -1.44 6.29 -18.97
N GLU A 76 -0.43 5.64 -19.55
CA GLU A 76 0.05 4.33 -19.10
C GLU A 76 0.80 4.43 -17.77
N PHE A 77 1.77 5.34 -17.67
CA PHE A 77 2.53 5.49 -16.44
C PHE A 77 1.67 6.09 -15.31
N VAL A 78 0.70 6.95 -15.62
CA VAL A 78 -0.28 7.46 -14.63
C VAL A 78 -1.14 6.31 -14.09
N GLN A 79 -1.59 5.40 -14.95
CA GLN A 79 -2.35 4.23 -14.53
C GLN A 79 -1.53 3.31 -13.63
N LYS A 80 -0.28 2.99 -14.00
CA LYS A 80 0.61 2.19 -13.14
C LYS A 80 0.96 2.90 -11.83
N GLY A 81 1.10 4.23 -11.86
CA GLY A 81 1.26 5.04 -10.64
C GLY A 81 0.11 4.87 -9.64
N LYS A 82 -1.14 4.77 -10.10
CA LYS A 82 -2.29 4.49 -9.21
C LYS A 82 -2.19 3.11 -8.55
N LEU A 83 -1.70 2.10 -9.27
CA LEU A 83 -1.53 0.75 -8.74
C LEU A 83 -0.46 0.68 -7.64
N ILE A 84 0.61 1.48 -7.74
CA ILE A 84 1.61 1.61 -6.67
C ILE A 84 0.95 2.11 -5.37
N ILE A 85 0.09 3.13 -5.47
CA ILE A 85 -0.61 3.68 -4.30
C ILE A 85 -1.53 2.63 -3.68
N LEU A 86 -2.26 1.89 -4.52
CA LEU A 86 -3.15 0.83 -4.07
C LEU A 86 -2.39 -0.30 -3.38
N ALA A 87 -1.30 -0.78 -3.99
CA ALA A 87 -0.46 -1.85 -3.44
C ALA A 87 0.18 -1.45 -2.10
N ALA A 88 0.62 -0.19 -1.97
CA ALA A 88 1.26 0.30 -0.76
C ALA A 88 0.27 0.59 0.39
N HIS A 89 -1.01 0.85 0.09
CA HIS A 89 -2.02 1.19 1.10
C HIS A 89 -2.15 0.11 2.18
N LYS A 90 -2.15 -1.17 1.78
CA LYS A 90 -2.26 -2.29 2.72
C LYS A 90 -1.02 -2.43 3.60
N LEU A 91 0.18 -2.16 3.07
CA LEU A 91 1.43 -2.13 3.86
C LEU A 91 1.40 -1.04 4.94
N ILE A 92 0.96 0.16 4.58
CA ILE A 92 0.82 1.29 5.53
C ILE A 92 -0.16 0.91 6.64
N TYR A 93 -1.35 0.41 6.27
CA TYR A 93 -2.36 -0.03 7.22
C TYR A 93 -1.85 -1.11 8.18
N ILE A 94 -1.15 -2.12 7.66
CA ILE A 94 -0.58 -3.19 8.49
C ILE A 94 0.50 -2.61 9.42
N GLY A 95 1.39 -1.75 8.91
CA GLY A 95 2.42 -1.08 9.72
C GLY A 95 1.82 -0.28 10.87
N ASP A 96 0.78 0.52 10.60
CA ASP A 96 0.06 1.29 11.61
C ASP A 96 -0.62 0.38 12.63
N THR A 97 -1.25 -0.70 12.19
CA THR A 97 -1.94 -1.65 13.07
C THR A 97 -0.96 -2.38 13.99
N VAL A 98 0.15 -2.90 13.43
CA VAL A 98 1.17 -3.60 14.22
C VAL A 98 1.84 -2.63 15.19
N SER A 99 2.12 -1.39 14.78
CA SER A 99 2.73 -0.38 15.67
C SER A 99 1.87 -0.06 16.90
N GLN A 100 0.54 -0.16 16.78
CA GLN A 100 -0.40 0.07 17.89
C GLN A 100 -0.57 -1.14 18.81
N CYS A 101 -0.19 -2.34 18.35
CA CYS A 101 -0.43 -3.59 19.06
C CYS A 101 0.83 -4.26 19.62
N VAL A 102 2.02 -3.92 19.11
CA VAL A 102 3.29 -4.48 19.60
C VAL A 102 3.66 -3.87 20.96
N SER A 103 4.19 -4.70 21.86
CA SER A 103 4.55 -4.29 23.22
C SER A 103 5.92 -3.62 23.26
N ASP A 104 6.83 -3.96 22.34
CA ASP A 104 8.14 -3.31 22.20
C ASP A 104 8.01 -1.90 21.59
N GLN A 105 8.35 -0.89 22.39
CA GLN A 105 8.28 0.50 21.98
C GLN A 105 9.25 0.85 20.85
N ALA A 106 10.41 0.18 20.78
CA ALA A 106 11.38 0.41 19.71
C ALA A 106 10.81 -0.09 18.37
N ALA A 107 10.28 -1.31 18.33
CA ALA A 107 9.56 -1.85 17.17
C ALA A 107 8.34 -0.99 16.78
N SER A 108 7.52 -0.57 17.75
CA SER A 108 6.36 0.30 17.52
C SER A 108 6.78 1.60 16.82
N ASN A 109 7.78 2.30 17.35
CA ASN A 109 8.27 3.55 16.79
C ASN A 109 8.87 3.36 15.39
N SER A 110 9.63 2.28 15.20
CA SER A 110 10.22 1.95 13.90
C SER A 110 9.16 1.68 12.84
N LEU A 111 8.12 0.89 13.16
CA LEU A 111 7.03 0.58 12.24
C LEU A 111 6.24 1.83 11.85
N ARG A 112 5.92 2.69 12.82
CA ARG A 112 5.24 3.95 12.53
C ARG A 112 6.07 4.86 11.64
N GLN A 113 7.36 5.01 11.92
CA GLN A 113 8.26 5.81 11.07
C GLN A 113 8.36 5.24 9.65
N CYS A 114 8.39 3.92 9.48
CA CYS A 114 8.39 3.30 8.17
C CYS A 114 7.06 3.54 7.42
N ALA A 115 5.91 3.40 8.09
CA ALA A 115 4.59 3.64 7.50
C ALA A 115 4.43 5.11 7.07
N ASP A 116 4.81 6.05 7.95
CA ASP A 116 4.81 7.50 7.66
C ASP A 116 5.73 7.81 6.48
N ARG A 117 6.94 7.24 6.47
CA ARG A 117 7.92 7.46 5.40
C ARG A 117 7.43 6.92 4.06
N LEU A 118 6.82 5.73 4.04
CA LEU A 118 6.22 5.16 2.84
C LEU A 118 5.11 6.09 2.33
N CYS A 119 4.22 6.56 3.20
CA CYS A 119 3.15 7.50 2.86
C CYS A 119 3.69 8.79 2.21
N GLU A 120 4.75 9.39 2.77
CA GLU A 120 5.36 10.59 2.19
C GLU A 120 6.01 10.32 0.82
N LEU A 121 6.74 9.20 0.67
CA LEU A 121 7.34 8.82 -0.62
C LEU A 121 6.26 8.61 -1.70
N LEU A 122 5.12 8.01 -1.35
CA LEU A 122 3.99 7.85 -2.28
C LEU A 122 3.41 9.21 -2.70
N LYS A 123 3.26 10.15 -1.76
CA LYS A 123 2.79 11.51 -2.09
C LYS A 123 3.75 12.23 -3.03
N GLU A 124 5.06 12.11 -2.80
CA GLU A 124 6.08 12.64 -3.70
C GLU A 124 6.01 11.99 -5.09
N CYS A 125 5.85 10.67 -5.15
CA CYS A 125 5.69 9.91 -6.39
C CYS A 125 4.46 10.38 -7.19
N VAL A 126 3.30 10.59 -6.54
CA VAL A 126 2.09 11.10 -7.20
C VAL A 126 2.32 12.51 -7.76
N LYS A 127 2.96 13.40 -6.97
CA LYS A 127 3.27 14.76 -7.43
C LYS A 127 4.20 14.73 -8.64
N ALA A 128 5.26 13.93 -8.60
CA ALA A 128 6.21 13.77 -9.70
C ALA A 128 5.52 13.19 -10.95
N THR A 129 4.70 12.16 -10.79
CA THR A 129 3.93 11.53 -11.88
C THR A 129 2.98 12.54 -12.53
N LYS A 130 2.30 13.35 -11.72
CA LYS A 130 1.42 14.41 -12.22
C LYS A 130 2.19 15.45 -13.03
N LEU A 131 3.29 15.98 -12.48
CA LEU A 131 4.12 16.96 -13.18
C LEU A 131 4.66 16.40 -14.51
N ALA A 132 5.17 15.17 -14.50
CA ALA A 132 5.64 14.50 -15.71
C ALA A 132 4.53 14.34 -16.75
N SER A 133 3.31 13.98 -16.32
CA SER A 133 2.17 13.88 -17.23
C SER A 133 1.76 15.23 -17.85
N GLU A 134 1.86 16.32 -17.08
CA GLU A 134 1.57 17.67 -17.54
C GLU A 134 2.65 18.17 -18.51
N GLU A 135 3.94 18.00 -18.20
CA GLU A 135 5.06 18.41 -19.06
C GLU A 135 5.06 17.68 -20.41
N VAL A 136 4.84 16.37 -20.41
CA VAL A 136 4.78 15.58 -21.66
C VAL A 136 3.52 15.97 -22.46
N GLY A 137 2.41 16.29 -21.80
CA GLY A 137 1.20 16.80 -22.47
C GLY A 137 1.39 18.15 -23.17
N TYR A 138 2.37 18.96 -22.77
CA TYR A 138 2.71 20.21 -23.47
C TYR A 138 3.65 20.01 -24.67
N GLN A 139 4.29 18.85 -24.82
CA GLN A 139 5.21 18.57 -25.93
C GLN A 139 4.54 18.00 -27.18
N GLU A 140 3.26 17.61 -27.11
CA GLU A 140 2.45 17.14 -28.25
C GLU A 140 1.55 18.23 -28.89
N LEU A 141 1.70 19.51 -28.51
CA LEU A 141 1.02 20.67 -29.11
C LEU A 141 1.99 21.56 -29.89
#